data_AF-A0A0C3DYY2-F1
#
_entry.id   AF-A0A0C3DYY2-F1
#
_cell.length_a   1.000
_cell.length_b   1.000
_cell.length_c   1.000
_cell.angle_alpha   90.00
_cell.angle_beta   90.00
_cell.angle_gamma   90.00
#
_symmetry.space_group_name_H-M   'P 1'
#
loop_
_entity.id
_entity.type
_entity.pdbx_description
1 polymer ?
#
loop_
_entity_poly.entity_id
_entity_poly.type
_entity_poly.pdbx_seq_one_letter_code
_entity_poly.pdbx_strand_id
1 'polypeptide(L)'
;MSYRENIQNRIDKDVHIPQPVTEVHTGLRGRPKKVIDIDILKEAMSDSRQITCSELVHLLGIHRNTLHLSMEHHGIKCEYSDIDDTDLDSLVMEFKRRQPESGVRYIVGFLQKNGIHAKCYGIVGSKPSASTT
;
A
#
# COMPACT_ATOMS: atom_id res chain seq x y z
N MET A 1 12.28 14.10 42.43
CA MET A 1 12.10 14.41 41.00
C MET A 1 11.68 13.12 40.29
N SER A 2 10.37 12.86 40.17
CA SER A 2 9.82 11.58 39.72
C SER A 2 9.31 11.69 38.28
N TYR A 3 9.76 10.81 37.38
CA TYR A 3 9.44 10.79 35.94
C TYR A 3 7.97 10.49 35.59
N ARG A 4 7.04 10.59 36.55
CA ARG A 4 5.64 10.16 36.40
C ARG A 4 4.65 11.28 36.02
N GLU A 5 5.04 12.54 36.03
CA GLU A 5 4.09 13.66 35.84
C GLU A 5 3.99 14.20 34.39
N ASN A 6 4.82 13.73 33.45
CA ASN A 6 4.96 14.37 32.12
C ASN A 6 4.21 13.72 30.94
N ILE A 7 3.21 12.86 31.17
CA ILE A 7 2.49 12.16 30.07
C ILE A 7 1.09 12.75 29.79
N GLN A 8 0.56 13.64 30.62
CA GLN A 8 -0.89 13.90 30.59
C GLN A 8 -1.40 15.06 29.73
N ASN A 9 -0.58 15.92 29.10
CA ASN A 9 -1.11 17.09 28.37
C ASN A 9 -0.25 17.59 27.21
N ARG A 10 0.03 16.73 26.22
CA ARG A 10 0.33 17.20 24.84
C ARG A 10 -0.86 16.87 23.96
N ILE A 11 -1.98 17.54 24.22
CA ILE A 11 -3.05 17.63 23.22
C ILE A 11 -2.56 18.70 22.25
N ASP A 12 -1.91 18.28 21.17
CA ASP A 12 -1.60 19.16 20.05
C ASP A 12 -2.94 19.72 19.53
N LYS A 13 -3.28 20.96 19.93
CA LYS A 13 -4.59 21.58 19.70
C LYS A 13 -4.94 21.74 18.21
N ASP A 14 -3.95 21.61 17.33
CA ASP A 14 -4.06 21.84 15.89
C ASP A 14 -3.87 20.56 15.05
N VAL A 15 -4.03 19.36 15.64
CA VAL A 15 -4.03 18.11 14.85
C VAL A 15 -5.45 17.83 14.35
N HIS A 16 -5.72 18.27 13.12
CA HIS A 16 -6.93 17.89 12.40
C HIS A 16 -6.76 16.50 11.79
N ILE A 17 -7.41 15.50 12.38
CA ILE A 17 -7.52 14.16 11.77
C ILE A 17 -8.63 14.25 10.72
N PRO A 18 -8.31 14.12 9.42
CA PRO A 18 -9.32 14.20 8.38
C PRO A 18 -10.28 13.01 8.48
N GLN A 19 -11.56 13.23 8.18
CA GLN A 19 -12.58 12.19 8.08
C GLN A 19 -12.58 11.66 6.64
N PRO A 20 -12.03 10.47 6.37
CA PRO A 20 -11.77 10.06 5.00
C PRO A 20 -13.01 9.56 4.24
N VAL A 21 -14.07 9.24 4.97
CA VAL A 21 -15.35 8.83 4.41
C VAL A 21 -16.46 9.62 5.08
N THR A 22 -17.33 10.20 4.27
CA THR A 22 -18.49 10.97 4.72
C THR A 22 -19.77 10.34 4.20
N GLU A 23 -20.87 10.47 4.95
CA GLU A 23 -22.18 10.01 4.53
C GLU A 23 -23.01 11.17 3.98
N VAL A 24 -23.30 11.11 2.67
CA VAL A 24 -24.11 12.11 1.99
C VAL A 24 -25.59 11.72 2.07
N HIS A 25 -26.37 12.62 2.66
CA HIS A 25 -27.82 12.51 2.80
C HIS A 25 -28.47 13.31 1.68
N THR A 26 -29.16 12.63 0.76
CA THR A 26 -29.81 13.26 -0.40
C THR A 26 -31.23 13.76 -0.12
N GLY A 27 -31.73 13.60 1.11
CA GLY A 27 -33.13 13.89 1.49
C GLY A 27 -34.16 12.91 0.94
N LEU A 28 -33.75 11.94 0.12
CA LEU A 28 -34.60 10.88 -0.41
C LEU A 28 -34.59 9.65 0.52
N ARG A 29 -35.63 8.82 0.41
CA ARG A 29 -35.73 7.57 1.15
C ARG A 29 -34.63 6.59 0.70
N GLY A 30 -33.86 6.05 1.65
CA GLY A 30 -32.81 5.06 1.37
C GLY A 30 -31.65 5.14 2.34
N ARG A 31 -30.65 4.26 2.15
CA ARG A 31 -29.39 4.29 2.91
C ARG A 31 -28.52 5.46 2.43
N PRO A 32 -27.95 6.28 3.33
CA PRO A 32 -27.02 7.35 2.96
C PRO A 32 -25.85 6.84 2.11
N LYS A 33 -25.40 7.66 1.15
CA LYS A 33 -24.29 7.30 0.26
C LYS A 33 -22.97 7.58 0.98
N LYS A 34 -22.07 6.59 1.04
CA LYS A 34 -20.69 6.82 1.47
C LYS A 34 -19.89 7.46 0.34
N VAL A 35 -19.25 8.60 0.63
CA VAL A 35 -18.38 9.34 -0.30
C VAL A 35 -16.99 9.45 0.32
N ILE A 36 -15.98 9.09 -0.45
CA ILE A 36 -14.57 9.11 -0.04
C ILE A 36 -14.00 10.48 -0.38
N ASP A 37 -13.18 11.04 0.51
CA ASP A 37 -12.39 12.23 0.20
C ASP A 37 -11.38 11.91 -0.92
N ILE A 38 -11.42 12.71 -1.99
CA ILE A 38 -10.64 12.48 -3.20
C ILE A 38 -9.15 12.72 -2.94
N ASP A 39 -8.80 13.70 -2.11
CA ASP A 39 -7.41 14.05 -1.86
C ASP A 39 -6.74 12.95 -1.04
N ILE A 40 -7.47 12.37 -0.08
CA ILE A 40 -7.01 11.21 0.68
C ILE A 40 -6.93 9.98 -0.20
N LEU A 41 -7.89 9.76 -1.10
CA LEU A 41 -7.87 8.63 -2.02
C LEU A 41 -6.67 8.72 -2.98
N LYS A 42 -6.37 9.90 -3.52
CA LYS A 42 -5.21 10.14 -4.38
C LYS A 42 -3.90 9.94 -3.63
N GLU A 43 -3.80 10.49 -2.43
CA GLU A 43 -2.62 10.33 -1.58
C GLU A 43 -2.39 8.86 -1.22
N ALA A 44 -3.45 8.15 -0.81
CA ALA A 44 -3.38 6.74 -0.44
C ALA A 44 -2.99 5.83 -1.62
N MET A 45 -3.36 6.20 -2.84
CA MET A 45 -3.04 5.46 -4.07
C MET A 45 -1.82 6.02 -4.82
N SER A 46 -1.10 6.98 -4.25
CA SER A 46 0.15 7.48 -4.82
C SER A 46 1.19 6.35 -4.89
N ASP A 47 2.03 6.35 -5.90
CA ASP A 47 3.13 5.38 -6.08
C ASP A 47 4.09 5.33 -4.88
N SER A 48 4.15 6.41 -4.11
CA SER A 48 4.92 6.52 -2.87
C SER A 48 4.38 5.65 -1.74
N ARG A 49 3.09 5.26 -1.79
CA ARG A 49 2.39 4.50 -0.76
C ARG A 49 2.03 3.12 -1.28
N GLN A 50 2.56 2.08 -0.65
CA GLN A 50 2.33 0.68 -1.02
C GLN A 50 1.09 0.11 -0.33
N ILE A 51 -0.01 0.85 -0.39
CA ILE A 51 -1.27 0.43 0.21
C ILE A 51 -2.06 -0.31 -0.86
N THR A 52 -2.47 -1.55 -0.58
CA THR A 52 -3.33 -2.28 -1.50
C THR A 52 -4.78 -1.77 -1.42
N CYS A 53 -5.54 -1.88 -2.51
CA CYS A 53 -6.99 -1.57 -2.48
C CYS A 53 -7.73 -2.35 -1.39
N SER A 54 -7.28 -3.58 -1.10
CA SER A 54 -7.88 -4.39 -0.04
C SER A 54 -7.65 -3.78 1.33
N GLU A 55 -6.42 -3.41 1.66
CA GLU A 55 -6.10 -2.77 2.95
C GLU A 55 -6.84 -1.44 3.10
N LEU A 56 -6.89 -0.64 2.03
CA LEU A 56 -7.61 0.63 2.04
C LEU A 56 -9.11 0.45 2.31
N VAL A 57 -9.74 -0.57 1.72
CA VAL A 57 -11.15 -0.90 1.96
C VAL A 57 -11.41 -1.25 3.42
N HIS A 58 -10.53 -2.03 4.05
CA HIS A 58 -10.65 -2.38 5.46
C HIS A 58 -10.44 -1.16 6.36
N LEU A 59 -9.47 -0.31 6.03
CA LEU A 59 -9.15 0.91 6.77
C LEU A 59 -10.30 1.93 6.72
N LEU A 60 -10.91 2.10 5.54
CA LEU A 60 -11.99 3.05 5.31
C LEU A 60 -13.38 2.52 5.70
N GLY A 61 -13.51 1.21 5.98
CA GLY A 61 -14.80 0.59 6.34
C GLY A 61 -15.85 0.69 5.21
N ILE A 62 -15.39 0.62 3.96
CA ILE A 62 -16.23 0.67 2.74
C ILE A 62 -16.23 -0.68 2.05
N HIS A 63 -17.07 -0.85 1.03
CA HIS A 63 -17.04 -2.04 0.19
C HIS A 63 -16.08 -1.84 -0.98
N ARG A 64 -15.45 -2.93 -1.48
CA ARG A 64 -14.52 -2.88 -2.62
C ARG A 64 -15.12 -2.20 -3.84
N ASN A 65 -16.37 -2.52 -4.18
CA ASN A 65 -17.06 -1.89 -5.30
C ASN A 65 -17.20 -0.38 -5.13
N THR A 66 -17.43 0.12 -3.91
CA THR A 66 -17.50 1.57 -3.65
C THR A 66 -16.14 2.23 -3.90
N LEU A 67 -15.05 1.60 -3.48
CA LEU A 67 -13.71 2.09 -3.76
C LEU A 67 -13.44 2.10 -5.28
N HIS A 68 -13.71 1.00 -5.98
CA HIS A 68 -13.48 0.89 -7.42
C HIS A 68 -14.28 1.93 -8.22
N LEU A 69 -15.57 2.11 -7.92
CA LEU A 69 -16.39 3.13 -8.56
C LEU A 69 -15.85 4.55 -8.29
N SER A 70 -15.37 4.81 -7.08
CA SER A 70 -14.75 6.09 -6.72
C SER A 70 -13.44 6.31 -7.49
N MET A 71 -12.60 5.28 -7.59
CA MET A 71 -11.34 5.32 -8.34
C MET A 71 -11.59 5.55 -9.84
N GLU A 72 -12.53 4.81 -10.43
CA GLU A 72 -12.90 4.93 -11.84
C GLU A 72 -13.45 6.33 -12.15
N HIS A 73 -14.35 6.84 -11.30
CA HIS A 73 -14.93 8.18 -11.47
C HIS A 73 -13.88 9.30 -11.43
N HIS A 74 -12.79 9.09 -10.69
CA HIS A 74 -11.70 10.06 -10.54
C HIS A 74 -10.43 9.72 -11.34
N GLY A 75 -10.47 8.68 -12.19
CA GLY A 75 -9.34 8.26 -13.02
C GLY A 75 -8.11 7.76 -12.25
N ILE A 76 -8.29 7.33 -11.00
CA ILE A 76 -7.20 6.83 -10.15
C ILE A 76 -6.99 5.36 -10.47
N LYS A 77 -5.78 4.98 -10.85
CA LYS A 77 -5.41 3.58 -11.13
C LYS A 77 -4.36 3.11 -10.13
N CYS A 78 -4.47 1.86 -9.69
CA CYS A 78 -3.36 1.14 -9.07
C CYS A 78 -2.68 0.32 -10.17
N GLU A 79 -1.61 0.86 -10.72
CA GLU A 79 -0.76 0.11 -11.66
C GLU A 79 0.43 -0.48 -10.90
N TYR A 80 0.83 -1.70 -11.26
CA TYR A 80 2.09 -2.25 -10.77
C TYR A 80 3.24 -1.51 -11.45
N SER A 81 4.40 -1.44 -10.80
CA SER A 81 5.58 -0.88 -11.44
C SER A 81 5.91 -1.69 -12.69
N ASP A 82 6.09 -1.00 -13.82
CA ASP A 82 6.51 -1.58 -15.09
C ASP A 82 8.00 -1.92 -14.99
N ILE A 83 8.30 -3.06 -14.37
CA ILE A 83 9.64 -3.62 -14.24
C ILE A 83 9.70 -4.94 -15.00
N ASP A 84 10.73 -5.09 -15.82
CA ASP A 84 10.96 -6.32 -16.54
C ASP A 84 11.38 -7.45 -15.58
N ASP A 85 11.02 -8.69 -15.91
CA ASP A 85 11.35 -9.85 -15.09
C ASP A 85 12.89 -10.00 -14.94
N THR A 86 13.68 -9.63 -15.95
CA THR A 86 15.15 -9.73 -15.87
C THR A 86 15.79 -8.71 -14.93
N ASP A 87 15.22 -7.50 -14.87
CA ASP A 87 15.63 -6.46 -13.94
C ASP A 87 15.22 -6.82 -12.51
N LEU A 88 14.04 -7.41 -12.34
CA LEU A 88 13.56 -7.92 -11.07
C LEU A 88 14.47 -9.03 -10.54
N ASP A 89 14.80 -10.02 -11.37
CA ASP A 89 15.71 -11.12 -11.01
C ASP A 89 17.10 -10.61 -10.65
N SER A 90 17.61 -9.61 -11.37
CA SER A 90 18.90 -8.98 -11.08
C SER A 90 18.92 -8.35 -9.69
N LEU A 91 17.85 -7.63 -9.31
CA LEU A 91 17.70 -7.04 -7.98
C LEU A 91 17.58 -8.10 -6.87
N VAL A 92 16.83 -9.17 -7.13
CA VAL A 92 16.68 -10.29 -6.20
C VAL A 92 18.01 -11.02 -6.01
N MET A 93 18.76 -11.27 -7.08
CA MET A 93 20.08 -11.87 -7.03
C MET A 93 21.08 -10.99 -6.28
N GLU A 94 21.08 -9.69 -6.51
CA GLU A 94 21.94 -8.75 -5.78
C GLU A 94 21.64 -8.77 -4.27
N PHE A 95 20.36 -8.79 -3.90
CA PHE A 95 19.93 -8.88 -2.52
C PHE A 95 20.35 -10.22 -1.88
N LYS A 96 20.13 -11.34 -2.57
CA LYS A 96 20.53 -12.67 -2.11
C LYS A 96 22.04 -12.83 -1.98
N ARG A 97 22.83 -12.19 -2.84
CA ARG A 97 24.29 -12.15 -2.70
C ARG A 97 24.73 -11.45 -1.42
N ARG A 98 24.02 -10.39 -1.02
CA ARG A 98 24.28 -9.66 0.24
C ARG A 98 23.77 -10.40 1.47
N GLN A 99 22.62 -11.08 1.35
CA GLN A 99 21.96 -11.78 2.44
C GLN A 99 21.39 -13.14 1.97
N PRO A 100 22.20 -14.20 1.94
CA PRO A 100 21.79 -15.49 1.39
C PRO A 100 20.66 -16.16 2.19
N GLU A 101 20.72 -16.06 3.52
CA GLU A 101 19.75 -16.65 4.47
C GLU A 101 18.40 -15.92 4.52
N SER A 102 18.28 -14.74 3.89
CA SER A 102 17.08 -13.92 4.00
C SER A 102 15.90 -14.51 3.24
N GLY A 103 14.79 -14.70 3.95
CA GLY A 103 13.54 -15.21 3.36
C GLY A 103 12.86 -14.21 2.42
N VAL A 104 11.87 -14.70 1.65
CA VAL A 104 11.11 -13.94 0.66
C VAL A 104 10.53 -12.64 1.22
N ARG A 105 10.07 -12.63 2.48
CA ARG A 105 9.54 -11.42 3.15
C ARG A 105 10.53 -10.26 3.16
N TYR A 106 11.83 -10.52 3.33
CA TYR A 106 12.85 -9.46 3.34
C TYR A 106 13.18 -8.96 1.93
N ILE A 107 13.08 -9.83 0.91
CA ILE A 107 13.22 -9.45 -0.49
C ILE A 107 12.09 -8.51 -0.90
N VAL A 108 10.85 -8.85 -0.53
CA VAL A 108 9.69 -7.99 -0.78
C VAL A 108 9.87 -6.64 -0.10
N GLY A 109 10.28 -6.62 1.18
CA GLY A 109 10.57 -5.36 1.89
C GLY A 109 11.70 -4.54 1.23
N PHE A 110 12.70 -5.19 0.64
CA PHE A 110 13.76 -4.52 -0.10
C PHE A 110 13.23 -3.91 -1.41
N LEU A 111 12.46 -4.65 -2.20
CA LEU A 111 11.84 -4.14 -3.43
C LEU A 111 10.92 -2.95 -3.12
N GLN A 112 10.12 -3.09 -2.06
CA GLN A 112 9.27 -2.05 -1.52
C GLN A 112 10.07 -0.79 -1.14
N LYS A 113 11.19 -0.93 -0.43
CA LYS A 113 12.05 0.21 -0.09
C LYS A 113 12.59 0.94 -1.33
N ASN A 114 12.77 0.25 -2.44
CA ASN A 114 13.24 0.82 -3.70
C ASN A 114 12.10 1.34 -4.59
N GLY A 115 10.85 1.39 -4.09
CA GLY A 115 9.70 1.91 -4.83
C GLY A 115 9.14 0.95 -5.88
N ILE A 116 9.53 -0.33 -5.83
CA ILE A 116 9.10 -1.34 -6.80
C ILE A 116 7.88 -2.07 -6.22
N HIS A 117 6.75 -1.95 -6.91
CA HIS A 117 5.52 -2.65 -6.58
C HIS A 117 5.34 -3.82 -7.55
N ALA A 118 6.01 -4.94 -7.25
CA ALA A 118 5.99 -6.15 -8.05
C ALA A 118 5.18 -7.28 -7.39
N LYS A 119 4.59 -8.14 -8.22
CA LYS A 119 3.83 -9.31 -7.78
C LYS A 119 4.80 -10.46 -7.45
N CYS A 120 4.77 -10.99 -6.22
CA CYS A 120 5.83 -11.88 -5.71
C CYS A 120 5.79 -13.35 -6.18
N TYR A 121 5.13 -13.68 -7.30
CA TYR A 121 4.78 -15.07 -7.63
C TYR A 121 5.93 -15.91 -8.22
N GLY A 122 7.12 -15.33 -8.43
CA GLY A 122 8.24 -15.97 -9.14
C GLY A 122 9.52 -16.23 -8.34
N ILE A 123 9.63 -15.87 -7.05
CA ILE A 123 10.91 -15.90 -6.30
C ILE A 123 11.36 -17.34 -5.94
N VAL A 124 10.55 -18.36 -6.21
CA VAL A 124 10.86 -19.76 -5.89
C VAL A 124 11.43 -20.48 -7.12
N GLY A 125 12.75 -20.35 -7.29
CA GLY A 125 13.59 -21.44 -7.81
C GLY A 125 14.00 -21.38 -9.28
N SER A 126 14.87 -20.43 -9.66
CA SER A 126 15.82 -20.68 -10.74
C SER A 126 16.90 -21.65 -10.25
N LYS A 127 16.73 -22.95 -10.49
CA LYS A 127 17.85 -23.91 -10.35
C LYS A 127 18.99 -23.43 -11.28
N PRO A 128 20.26 -23.50 -10.86
CA PRO A 128 21.37 -23.24 -11.78
C PRO A 128 21.24 -24.21 -12.96
N SER A 129 21.18 -23.68 -14.18
CA SER A 129 21.24 -24.45 -15.41
C SER A 129 22.52 -25.28 -15.38
N ALA A 130 22.39 -26.59 -15.28
CA ALA A 130 23.52 -27.51 -15.43
C ALA A 130 24.11 -27.30 -16.83
N SER A 131 25.34 -26.80 -16.88
CA SER A 131 26.17 -26.80 -18.08
C SER A 131 26.53 -28.24 -18.40
N THR A 132 25.85 -28.82 -19.39
CA THR A 132 26.32 -30.05 -20.03
C THR A 132 27.42 -29.66 -21.02
N THR A 133 28.66 -29.97 -20.69
CA THR A 133 29.78 -30.10 -21.64
C THR A 133 30.63 -31.26 -21.19
#